data_AF-A0A920WC61-F1
#
_entry.id   AF-A0A920WC61-F1
#
_cell.length_a   1.000
_cell.length_b   1.000
_cell.length_c   1.000
_cell.angle_alpha   90.00
_cell.angle_beta   90.00
_cell.angle_gamma   90.00
#
_symmetry.space_group_name_H-M   'P 1'
#
loop_
_entity.id
_entity.type
_entity.pdbx_description
1 polymer ?
#
loop_
_entity_poly.entity_id
_entity_poly.type
_entity_poly.pdbx_seq_one_letter_code
_entity_poly.pdbx_strand_id
1 'polypeptide(L)'
;MVKEPKFFALVLKGVRVGEDARIAAECGVEGILVSTHGGRQLDQTMSSLETVPEIVDAVKGIAKYILIPVSEGGVMWLRLCLWE
;
A
#
# COMPACT_ATOMS: atom_id res chain seq x y z
N MET A 1 12.51 29.03 17.90
CA MET A 1 12.26 27.57 17.87
C MET A 1 11.84 27.18 16.47
N VAL A 2 12.79 26.78 15.62
CA VAL A 2 12.48 26.18 14.32
C VAL A 2 12.03 24.76 14.62
N LYS A 3 10.81 24.38 14.22
CA LYS A 3 10.38 22.98 14.30
C LYS A 3 11.18 22.21 13.26
N GLU A 4 11.95 21.22 13.70
CA GLU A 4 12.58 20.24 12.80
C GLU A 4 11.54 19.69 11.80
N PRO A 5 11.88 19.52 10.52
CA PRO A 5 10.96 18.97 9.54
C PRO A 5 10.57 17.55 9.95
N LYS A 6 9.30 17.35 10.32
CA LYS A 6 8.73 16.01 10.40
C LYS A 6 8.57 15.51 8.97
N PHE A 7 9.45 14.63 8.53
CA PHE A 7 9.25 13.90 7.29
C PHE A 7 7.92 13.15 7.38
N PHE A 8 7.04 13.39 6.42
CA PHE A 8 5.81 12.64 6.27
C PHE A 8 6.14 11.20 5.87
N ALA A 9 5.31 10.26 6.29
CA ALA A 9 5.53 8.85 5.98
C ALA A 9 5.57 8.63 4.46
N LEU A 10 6.67 8.04 3.97
CA LEU A 10 6.80 7.67 2.56
C LEU A 10 5.98 6.40 2.31
N VAL A 11 4.99 6.49 1.41
CA VAL A 11 4.13 5.36 1.04
C VAL A 11 4.31 5.05 -0.45
N LEU A 12 4.69 3.81 -0.77
CA LEU A 12 4.79 3.36 -2.16
C LEU A 12 3.43 2.92 -2.68
N LYS A 13 2.93 3.60 -3.72
CA LYS A 13 1.64 3.32 -4.35
C LYS A 13 1.81 2.45 -5.59
N GLY A 14 0.88 1.51 -5.76
CA GLY A 14 0.78 0.70 -6.97
C GLY A 14 1.46 -0.66 -6.86
N VAL A 15 1.85 -1.06 -5.64
CA VAL A 15 2.40 -2.39 -5.35
C VAL A 15 1.32 -3.45 -5.56
N ARG A 16 1.66 -4.56 -6.22
CA ARG A 16 0.72 -5.60 -6.66
C ARG A 16 1.11 -7.02 -6.29
N VAL A 17 2.33 -7.24 -5.83
CA VAL A 17 2.87 -8.55 -5.45
C VAL A 17 3.69 -8.40 -4.18
N GLY A 18 3.84 -9.48 -3.42
CA GLY A 18 4.56 -9.48 -2.14
C GLY A 18 6.05 -9.18 -2.30
N GLU A 19 6.67 -9.63 -3.38
CA GLU A 19 8.09 -9.38 -3.68
C GLU A 19 8.41 -7.88 -3.73
N ASP A 20 7.68 -7.12 -4.55
CA ASP A 20 7.82 -5.66 -4.65
C ASP A 20 7.52 -4.96 -3.32
N ALA A 21 6.54 -5.46 -2.56
CA ALA A 21 6.19 -4.91 -1.26
C ALA A 21 7.34 -5.05 -0.26
N ARG A 22 7.99 -6.23 -0.22
CA ARG A 22 9.14 -6.49 0.63
C ARG A 22 10.32 -5.62 0.24
N ILE A 23 10.67 -5.55 -1.04
CA ILE A 23 11.77 -4.71 -1.54
C ILE A 23 11.53 -3.25 -1.14
N ALA A 24 10.31 -2.74 -1.34
CA ALA A 24 9.97 -1.38 -0.97
C ALA A 24 10.15 -1.13 0.53
N ALA A 25 9.64 -2.04 1.37
CA ALA A 25 9.75 -1.95 2.83
C ALA A 25 11.22 -1.99 3.29
N GLU A 26 12.05 -2.86 2.70
CA GLU A 26 13.50 -2.92 2.96
C GLU A 26 14.24 -1.66 2.51
N CYS A 27 13.75 -0.95 1.48
CA CYS A 27 14.26 0.35 1.07
C CYS A 27 13.83 1.51 1.99
N GLY A 28 13.08 1.24 3.06
CA GLY A 28 12.71 2.22 4.08
C GLY A 28 11.43 2.99 3.78
N VAL A 29 10.55 2.51 2.88
CA VAL A 29 9.19 3.07 2.80
C VAL A 29 8.39 2.63 4.03
N GLU A 30 7.65 3.57 4.62
CA GLU A 30 6.85 3.31 5.82
C GLU A 30 5.51 2.65 5.49
N GLY A 31 5.05 2.75 4.25
CA GLY A 31 3.79 2.14 3.86
C GLY A 31 3.72 1.65 2.43
N ILE A 32 2.79 0.72 2.23
CA ILE A 32 2.46 0.10 0.95
C ILE A 32 1.00 0.43 0.63
N LEU A 33 0.73 1.07 -0.51
CA LEU A 33 -0.62 1.28 -1.04
C LEU A 33 -0.86 0.33 -2.21
N VAL A 34 -1.64 -0.71 -1.94
CA VAL A 34 -2.04 -1.73 -2.92
C VAL A 34 -3.02 -1.11 -3.90
N SER A 35 -2.67 -0.99 -5.18
CA SER A 35 -3.51 -0.25 -6.13
C SER A 35 -3.34 -0.67 -7.58
N THR A 36 -4.45 -0.97 -8.25
CA THR A 36 -4.50 -1.16 -9.70
C THR A 36 -4.58 0.15 -10.51
N HIS A 37 -4.44 1.31 -9.85
CA HIS A 37 -4.76 2.62 -10.42
C HIS A 37 -6.22 2.73 -10.95
N GLY A 38 -7.12 1.91 -10.41
CA GLY A 38 -8.51 1.82 -10.86
C GLY A 38 -8.66 1.06 -12.18
N GLY A 39 -7.77 0.10 -12.45
CA GLY A 39 -7.77 -0.70 -13.68
C GLY A 39 -7.27 0.05 -14.92
N ARG A 40 -6.71 1.26 -14.77
CA ARG A 40 -6.33 2.14 -15.90
C ARG A 40 -4.89 2.00 -16.36
N GLN A 41 -4.09 1.16 -15.71
CA GLN A 41 -2.68 1.00 -16.06
C GLN A 41 -2.42 -0.35 -16.72
N LEU A 42 -2.58 -1.45 -15.98
CA LEU A 42 -2.39 -2.81 -16.50
C LEU A 42 -3.69 -3.59 -16.36
N ASP A 43 -4.29 -3.89 -17.51
CA ASP A 43 -5.58 -4.58 -17.61
C ASP A 43 -5.43 -6.10 -17.37
N GLN A 44 -6.55 -6.77 -17.07
CA GLN A 44 -6.64 -8.22 -16.87
C GLN A 44 -5.69 -8.77 -15.80
N THR A 45 -5.42 -7.96 -14.78
CA THR A 45 -4.65 -8.37 -13.60
C THR A 45 -5.57 -8.67 -12.41
N MET A 46 -5.04 -9.35 -11.39
CA MET A 46 -5.75 -9.57 -10.13
C MET A 46 -6.26 -8.25 -9.55
N SER A 47 -7.43 -8.21 -8.93
CA SER A 47 -7.90 -7.02 -8.23
C SER A 47 -6.95 -6.63 -7.08
N SER A 48 -6.98 -5.37 -6.65
CA SER A 48 -6.17 -4.93 -5.50
C SER A 48 -6.45 -5.81 -4.28
N LEU A 49 -7.71 -6.18 -4.04
CA LEU A 49 -8.13 -6.95 -2.87
C LEU A 49 -7.57 -8.37 -2.85
N GLU A 50 -7.52 -9.04 -4.02
CA GLU A 50 -6.95 -10.38 -4.16
C GLU A 50 -5.46 -10.44 -3.82
N THR A 51 -4.72 -9.34 -4.05
CA THR A 51 -3.28 -9.26 -3.78
C THR A 51 -2.93 -8.93 -2.33
N VAL A 52 -3.91 -8.47 -1.53
CA VAL A 52 -3.66 -8.00 -0.16
C VAL A 52 -3.06 -9.08 0.75
N PRO A 53 -3.56 -10.33 0.81
CA PRO A 53 -3.03 -11.32 1.73
C PRO A 53 -1.54 -11.61 1.52
N GLU A 54 -1.13 -11.80 0.27
CA GLU A 54 0.28 -12.02 -0.10
C GLU A 54 1.17 -10.83 0.31
N ILE A 55 0.69 -9.60 0.06
CA ILE A 55 1.43 -8.38 0.40
C ILE A 55 1.56 -8.21 1.91
N VAL A 56 0.49 -8.48 2.67
CA VAL A 56 0.51 -8.45 4.15
C VAL A 56 1.56 -9.40 4.69
N ASP A 57 1.56 -10.65 4.22
CA ASP A 57 2.52 -11.66 4.66
C ASP A 57 3.97 -11.25 4.35
N ALA A 58 4.19 -10.68 3.15
CA ALA A 58 5.53 -10.30 2.69
C ALA A 58 6.17 -9.14 3.49
N VAL A 59 5.35 -8.23 4.04
CA VAL A 59 5.84 -7.04 4.76
C VAL A 59 5.57 -7.10 6.27
N LYS A 60 5.09 -8.23 6.78
CA LYS A 60 4.77 -8.42 8.19
C LYS A 60 5.99 -8.13 9.06
N GLY A 61 5.86 -7.16 9.96
CA GLY A 61 6.94 -6.71 10.85
C GLY A 61 7.97 -5.77 10.21
N ILE A 62 7.80 -5.39 8.94
CA ILE A 62 8.71 -4.47 8.22
C ILE A 62 7.99 -3.16 7.90
N ALA A 63 6.89 -3.22 7.13
CA ALA A 63 6.11 -2.02 6.78
C ALA A 63 5.14 -1.66 7.90
N LYS A 64 4.97 -0.36 8.15
CA LYS A 64 4.10 0.16 9.22
C LYS A 64 2.64 0.31 8.77
N TYR A 65 2.43 0.59 7.50
CA TYR A 65 1.10 0.85 6.94
C TYR A 65 0.86 0.03 5.68
N ILE A 66 -0.28 -0.64 5.62
CA ILE A 66 -0.81 -1.21 4.39
C ILE A 66 -2.13 -0.50 4.11
N LEU A 67 -2.22 0.16 2.96
CA LEU A 67 -3.39 0.93 2.53
C LEU A 67 -4.05 0.25 1.34
N ILE A 68 -5.37 0.24 1.35
CA ILE A 68 -6.19 -0.28 0.25
C ILE A 68 -7.22 0.77 -0.19
N PRO A 69 -7.45 0.94 -1.50
CA PRO A 69 -8.52 1.80 -1.99
C PRO A 69 -9.86 1.08 -1.84
N VAL A 70 -10.85 1.76 -1.25
CA VAL A 70 -12.23 1.32 -1.16
C VAL A 70 -13.14 2.39 -1.73
N SER A 71 -14.16 1.99 -2.48
CA SER A 71 -15.13 2.92 -3.07
C SER A 71 -16.44 2.86 -2.31
N GLU A 72 -16.90 4.00 -1.81
CA GLU A 72 -18.18 4.14 -1.10
C GLU A 72 -18.86 5.43 -1.55
N GLY A 73 -20.14 5.35 -1.95
CA GLY A 73 -20.91 6.53 -2.37
C GLY A 73 -20.31 7.29 -3.57
N GLY A 74 -19.54 6.61 -4.44
CA GLY A 74 -18.83 7.24 -5.56
C GLY A 74 -17.52 7.94 -5.18
N VAL A 75 -17.10 7.85 -3.91
CA VAL A 75 -15.84 8.41 -3.42
C VAL A 75 -14.85 7.28 -3.16
N MET A 76 -13.61 7.47 -3.61
CA MET A 76 -12.50 6.55 -3.31
C MET A 76 -11.81 6.98 -2.02
N TRP A 77 -11.84 6.10 -1.03
CA TRP A 77 -11.17 6.25 0.25
C TRP A 77 -9.93 5.36 0.31
N LEU A 78 -8.93 5.79 1.09
CA LEU A 78 -7.82 4.93 1.48
C LEU A 78 -8.12 4.38 2.87
N ARG A 79 -8.20 3.06 2.98
CA ARG A 79 -8.43 2.37 4.24
C ARG A 79 -7.13 1.71 4.71
N LEU A 80 -6.84 1.86 6.00
CA LEU A 80 -5.78 1.10 6.65
C LEU A 80 -6.21 -0.37 6.76
N CYS A 81 -5.39 -1.26 6.23
CA CYS A 81 -5.54 -2.70 6.37
C CYS A 81 -5.02 -3.09 7.76
N LEU A 82 -5.91 -3.66 8.58
CA LEU A 82 -5.65 -4.08 9.97
C LEU A 82 -5.55 -5.61 10.09
N TRP A 83 -5.06 -6.26 9.04
CA TRP A 83 -4.92 -7.72 9.04
C TRP A 83 -3.83 -8.11 10.04
N GLU A 84 -4.22 -8.68 11.19
CA GLU A 84 -3.32 -9.18 12.23
C GLU A 84 -2.74 -10.57 11.88
#